data_AF-A0A257JCM3-F1
#
_entry.id   AF-A0A257JCM3-F1
#
_cell.length_a   1.000
_cell.length_b   1.000
_cell.length_c   1.000
_cell.angle_alpha   90.00
_cell.angle_beta   90.00
_cell.angle_gamma   90.00
#
_symmetry.space_group_name_H-M   'P 1'
#
loop_
_entity.id
_entity.type
_entity.pdbx_description
1 polymer ?
#
loop_
_entity_poly.entity_id
_entity_poly.type
_entity_poly.pdbx_seq_one_letter_code
_entity_poly.pdbx_strand_id
1 'polypeptide(L)'
;MQEILNHLWQGFQTAGTPINLLWALVGCTIGTAVGVLPGIGPATAVAMLLPITLKVEPTASMIFFAGIYYGAMYGGSTTSILLNTPGEAGSMVTALEGNKMAKHGRAGAALATAAIGSFVAGTIATVLVTLFAPLVAEYAIRLGPPE
;
A
#
# COMPACT_ATOMS: atom_id res chain seq x y z
N MET A 1 -18.04 17.91 7.94
CA MET A 1 -16.67 18.44 7.72
C MET A 1 -15.88 18.51 9.02
N GLN A 2 -16.39 19.17 10.06
CA GLN A 2 -15.68 19.31 11.35
C GLN A 2 -15.36 17.96 12.02
N GLU A 3 -16.27 16.99 11.97
CA GLU A 3 -16.01 15.64 12.49
C GLU A 3 -14.92 14.88 11.72
N ILE A 4 -14.89 15.01 10.38
CA ILE A 4 -13.84 14.40 9.55
C ILE A 4 -12.47 14.92 9.95
N LEU A 5 -12.34 16.24 10.14
CA LEU A 5 -11.09 16.87 10.57
C LEU A 5 -10.66 16.40 11.96
N ASN A 6 -11.60 16.25 12.89
CA ASN A 6 -11.31 15.74 14.24
C ASN A 6 -10.84 14.28 14.21
N HIS A 7 -11.50 13.41 13.44
CA HIS A 7 -11.09 12.01 13.28
C HIS A 7 -9.72 11.90 12.62
N LEU A 8 -9.44 12.72 11.60
CA LEU A 8 -8.12 12.75 10.97
C LEU A 8 -7.04 13.20 11.94
N TRP A 9 -7.29 14.26 12.71
CA TRP A 9 -6.35 14.74 13.72
C TRP A 9 -6.03 13.65 14.75
N GLN A 10 -7.05 12.98 15.27
CA GLN A 10 -6.88 11.86 16.21
C GLN A 10 -6.11 10.69 15.58
N GLY A 11 -6.39 10.38 14.32
CA GLY A 11 -5.70 9.36 13.54
C GLY A 11 -4.21 9.67 13.39
N PHE A 12 -3.86 10.90 13.02
CA PHE A 12 -2.47 11.34 12.93
C PHE A 12 -1.74 11.32 14.27
N GLN A 13 -2.41 11.71 15.36
CA GLN A 13 -1.84 11.61 16.71
C GLN A 13 -1.52 10.16 17.08
N THR A 14 -2.45 9.25 16.81
CA THR A 14 -2.27 7.82 17.10
C THR A 14 -1.18 7.20 16.24
N ALA A 15 -1.18 7.47 14.94
CA ALA A 15 -0.19 6.97 13.99
C ALA A 15 1.22 7.53 14.25
N GLY A 16 1.31 8.77 14.75
CA GLY A 16 2.57 9.44 15.08
C GLY A 16 3.25 8.93 16.35
N THR A 17 2.63 7.98 17.09
CA THR A 17 3.27 7.39 18.26
C THR A 17 4.48 6.52 17.86
N PRO A 18 5.58 6.51 18.64
CA PRO A 18 6.79 5.78 18.28
C PRO A 18 6.57 4.28 18.02
N ILE A 19 5.66 3.66 18.78
CA ILE A 19 5.32 2.25 18.62
C ILE A 19 4.66 1.97 17.26
N ASN A 20 3.75 2.84 16.83
CA ASN A 20 3.05 2.69 15.56
C ASN A 20 3.97 2.99 14.37
N LEU A 21 4.88 3.96 14.50
CA LEU A 21 5.92 4.20 13.50
C LEU A 21 6.87 3.00 13.37
N LEU A 22 7.19 2.31 14.47
CA LEU A 22 7.98 1.09 14.43
C LEU A 22 7.24 -0.04 13.71
N TRP A 23 5.94 -0.23 14.00
CA TRP A 23 5.11 -1.18 13.25
C TRP A 23 5.02 -0.85 11.77
N ALA A 24 4.87 0.43 11.41
CA ALA A 24 4.89 0.88 10.02
C ALA A 24 6.23 0.56 9.34
N LEU A 25 7.35 0.82 10.03
CA LEU A 25 8.69 0.54 9.51
C LEU A 25 8.91 -0.97 9.29
N VAL A 26 8.57 -1.79 10.28
CA VAL A 26 8.69 -3.26 10.19
C VAL A 26 7.78 -3.80 9.09
N GLY A 27 6.54 -3.33 9.04
CA GLY A 27 5.59 -3.69 7.99
C GLY A 27 6.09 -3.33 6.59
N CYS A 28 6.59 -2.10 6.41
CA CYS A 28 7.16 -1.66 5.13
C CYS A 28 8.40 -2.45 4.73
N THR A 29 9.28 -2.77 5.68
CA THR A 29 10.49 -3.56 5.43
C THR A 29 10.14 -4.98 4.99
N ILE A 30 9.24 -5.64 5.73
CA ILE A 30 8.76 -7.00 5.40
C ILE A 30 8.02 -6.98 4.07
N GLY A 31 7.11 -6.00 3.88
CA GLY A 31 6.37 -5.82 2.64
C GLY A 31 7.29 -5.68 1.44
N THR A 32 8.32 -4.83 1.54
CA THR A 32 9.30 -4.65 0.46
C THR A 32 10.06 -5.94 0.19
N ALA A 33 10.55 -6.63 1.22
CA ALA A 33 11.26 -7.89 1.07
C ALA A 33 10.40 -8.97 0.38
N VAL A 34 9.12 -9.07 0.75
CA VAL A 34 8.17 -10.00 0.14
C VAL A 34 7.80 -9.57 -1.28
N GLY A 35 7.60 -8.28 -1.52
CA GLY A 35 7.24 -7.76 -2.85
C GLY A 35 8.34 -7.95 -3.89
N VAL A 36 9.61 -7.99 -3.47
CA VAL A 36 10.71 -8.34 -4.39
C VAL A 36 10.63 -9.80 -4.86
N LEU A 37 9.90 -10.68 -4.16
CA LEU A 37 9.71 -12.06 -4.62
C LEU A 37 8.70 -12.10 -5.79
N PRO A 38 9.09 -12.62 -6.98
CA PRO A 38 8.19 -12.68 -8.12
C PRO A 38 6.98 -13.58 -7.83
N GLY A 39 5.80 -13.13 -8.24
CA GLY A 39 4.55 -13.90 -8.13
C GLY A 39 3.85 -13.81 -6.77
N ILE A 40 4.39 -13.05 -5.81
CA ILE A 40 3.70 -12.78 -4.53
C ILE A 40 3.20 -11.32 -4.55
N GLY A 41 1.89 -11.16 -4.58
CA GLY A 41 1.26 -9.85 -4.55
C GLY A 41 1.11 -9.27 -3.13
N PRO A 42 0.78 -7.97 -3.01
CA PRO A 42 0.53 -7.31 -1.73
C PRO A 42 -0.60 -7.96 -0.93
N ALA A 43 -1.69 -8.35 -1.62
CA ALA A 43 -2.83 -9.00 -0.99
C ALA A 43 -2.44 -10.34 -0.35
N THR A 44 -1.61 -11.15 -1.02
CA THR A 44 -1.11 -12.41 -0.48
C THR A 44 -0.17 -12.18 0.71
N ALA A 45 0.70 -11.17 0.66
CA ALA A 45 1.58 -10.83 1.78
C ALA A 45 0.78 -10.41 3.04
N VAL A 46 -0.25 -9.58 2.87
CA VAL A 46 -1.16 -9.20 3.96
C VAL A 46 -1.90 -10.42 4.49
N ALA A 47 -2.45 -11.26 3.62
CA ALA A 47 -3.19 -12.46 4.01
C ALA A 47 -2.33 -13.45 4.83
N MET A 48 -1.07 -13.65 4.45
CA MET A 48 -0.14 -14.52 5.19
C MET A 48 0.17 -14.00 6.59
N LEU A 49 0.14 -12.69 6.77
CA LEU A 49 0.46 -12.02 8.03
C LEU A 49 -0.79 -11.64 8.85
N LEU A 50 -1.99 -11.92 8.35
CA LEU A 50 -3.26 -11.77 9.10
C LEU A 50 -3.22 -12.35 10.52
N PRO A 51 -2.60 -13.53 10.79
CA PRO A 51 -2.57 -14.08 12.14
C PRO A 51 -1.94 -13.16 13.20
N ILE A 52 -1.18 -12.14 12.81
CA ILE A 52 -0.61 -11.16 13.75
C ILE A 52 -1.68 -10.34 14.49
N THR A 53 -2.87 -10.16 13.89
CA THR A 53 -3.98 -9.41 14.49
C THR A 53 -4.52 -10.07 15.75
N LEU A 54 -4.25 -11.36 15.96
CA LEU A 54 -4.65 -12.08 17.16
C LEU A 54 -3.77 -11.74 18.37
N LYS A 55 -2.60 -11.12 18.16
CA LYS A 55 -1.59 -10.86 19.19
C LYS A 55 -1.30 -9.37 19.40
N VAL A 56 -1.64 -8.52 18.43
CA VAL A 56 -1.31 -7.11 18.41
C VAL A 56 -2.60 -6.29 18.38
N GLU A 57 -2.58 -5.10 19.01
CA GLU A 57 -3.73 -4.19 19.00
C GLU A 57 -4.23 -3.92 17.55
N PRO A 58 -5.55 -3.82 17.33
CA PRO A 58 -6.11 -3.60 15.99
C PRO A 58 -5.50 -2.39 15.26
N THR A 59 -5.29 -1.28 15.97
CA THR A 59 -4.73 -0.05 15.40
C THR A 59 -3.32 -0.29 14.84
N ALA A 60 -2.44 -0.87 15.66
CA ALA A 60 -1.07 -1.19 15.26
C ALA A 60 -1.03 -2.23 14.13
N SER A 61 -1.95 -3.21 14.15
CA SER A 61 -2.09 -4.22 13.10
C SER A 61 -2.49 -3.60 11.75
N MET A 62 -3.41 -2.64 11.74
CA MET A 62 -3.79 -1.94 10.50
C MET A 62 -2.64 -1.11 9.94
N ILE A 63 -1.88 -0.43 10.80
CA ILE A 63 -0.69 0.33 10.39
C ILE A 63 0.38 -0.62 9.81
N PHE A 64 0.60 -1.76 10.45
CA PHE A 64 1.50 -2.80 9.98
C PHE A 64 1.08 -3.34 8.60
N PHE A 65 -0.21 -3.64 8.39
CA PHE A 65 -0.72 -4.09 7.08
C PHE A 65 -0.62 -3.02 6.00
N ALA A 66 -0.89 -1.76 6.34
CA ALA A 66 -0.66 -0.65 5.40
C ALA A 66 0.81 -0.59 4.98
N GLY A 67 1.74 -0.73 5.94
CA GLY A 67 3.17 -0.84 5.67
C GLY A 67 3.51 -2.00 4.72
N ILE A 68 2.98 -3.20 5.00
CA ILE A 68 3.20 -4.37 4.14
C ILE A 68 2.67 -4.12 2.73
N TYR A 69 1.47 -3.59 2.61
CA TYR A 69 0.81 -3.38 1.32
C TYR A 69 1.59 -2.41 0.45
N TYR A 70 1.93 -1.23 0.97
CA TYR A 70 2.69 -0.23 0.23
C TYR A 70 4.15 -0.66 -0.02
N GLY A 71 4.79 -1.31 0.95
CA GLY A 71 6.12 -1.88 0.78
C GLY A 71 6.14 -2.95 -0.32
N ALA A 72 5.16 -3.85 -0.33
CA ALA A 72 5.05 -4.90 -1.34
C ALA A 72 4.75 -4.35 -2.74
N MET A 73 3.89 -3.33 -2.87
CA MET A 73 3.65 -2.65 -4.15
C MET A 73 4.96 -2.06 -4.72
N TYR A 74 5.77 -1.43 -3.88
CA TYR A 74 7.05 -0.88 -4.32
C TYR A 74 8.08 -1.97 -4.62
N GLY A 75 8.20 -2.98 -3.76
CA GLY A 75 9.08 -4.15 -3.99
C GLY A 75 8.75 -4.89 -5.29
N GLY A 76 7.46 -5.08 -5.57
CA GLY A 76 6.96 -5.73 -6.79
C GLY A 76 7.32 -4.96 -8.05
N SER A 77 7.32 -3.63 -7.98
CA SER A 77 7.80 -2.79 -9.10
C SER A 77 9.28 -3.01 -9.39
N THR A 78 10.11 -3.27 -8.36
CA THR A 78 11.55 -3.51 -8.52
C THR A 78 11.80 -4.78 -9.33
N THR A 79 11.13 -5.88 -8.97
CA THR A 79 11.24 -7.16 -9.68
C THR A 79 10.62 -7.10 -11.08
N SER A 80 9.53 -6.37 -11.25
CA SER A 80 8.92 -6.11 -12.56
C SER A 80 9.88 -5.36 -13.48
N ILE A 81 10.53 -4.31 -12.99
CA ILE A 81 11.47 -3.47 -13.76
C ILE A 81 12.74 -4.26 -14.08
N LEU A 82 13.37 -4.89 -13.09
CA LEU A 82 14.69 -5.50 -13.29
C LEU A 82 14.60 -6.86 -13.98
N LEU A 83 13.61 -7.68 -13.64
CA LEU A 83 13.52 -9.08 -14.09
C LEU A 83 12.40 -9.34 -15.11
N ASN A 84 11.56 -8.34 -15.43
CA ASN A 84 10.40 -8.50 -16.32
C ASN A 84 9.39 -9.56 -15.86
N THR A 85 9.32 -9.80 -14.55
CA THR A 85 8.42 -10.80 -13.95
C THR A 85 7.41 -10.09 -13.04
N PRO A 86 6.24 -9.69 -13.56
CA PRO A 86 5.24 -8.98 -12.77
C PRO A 86 4.63 -9.89 -11.70
N GLY A 87 4.54 -9.39 -10.47
CA GLY A 87 3.89 -10.09 -9.35
C GLY A 87 2.36 -9.93 -9.33
N GLU A 88 1.84 -8.85 -9.91
CA GLU A 88 0.40 -8.63 -10.07
C GLU A 88 0.04 -7.97 -11.40
N ALA A 89 -1.23 -8.06 -11.79
CA ALA A 89 -1.73 -7.53 -13.06
C ALA A 89 -1.49 -6.01 -13.20
N GLY A 90 -1.55 -5.25 -12.10
CA GLY A 90 -1.29 -3.82 -12.08
C GLY A 90 0.15 -3.45 -12.47
N SER A 91 1.10 -4.35 -12.24
CA SER A 91 2.52 -4.14 -12.52
C SER A 91 2.94 -4.55 -13.94
N MET A 92 2.01 -5.03 -14.79
CA MET A 92 2.36 -5.47 -16.15
C MET A 92 2.90 -4.34 -17.03
N VAL A 93 2.30 -3.15 -16.97
CA VAL A 93 2.77 -1.99 -17.76
C VAL A 93 4.15 -1.54 -17.26
N THR A 94 4.35 -1.54 -15.94
CA THR A 94 5.63 -1.26 -15.30
C THR A 94 6.71 -2.27 -15.71
N ALA A 95 6.37 -3.56 -15.83
CA ALA A 95 7.29 -4.56 -16.33
C ALA A 95 7.68 -4.27 -17.79
N LEU A 96 6.70 -4.00 -18.66
CA LEU A 96 6.95 -3.76 -20.09
C LEU A 96 7.82 -2.53 -20.35
N GLU A 97 7.49 -1.39 -19.76
CA GLU A 97 8.20 -0.13 -20.02
C GLU A 97 9.44 0.02 -19.12
N GLY A 98 9.29 -0.30 -17.85
CA GLY A 98 10.37 -0.25 -16.87
C GLY A 98 11.52 -1.20 -17.22
N ASN A 99 11.22 -2.43 -17.67
CA ASN A 99 12.27 -3.35 -18.09
C ASN A 99 12.97 -2.91 -19.37
N LYS A 100 12.24 -2.30 -20.32
CA LYS A 100 12.88 -1.66 -21.48
C LYS A 100 13.85 -0.57 -21.03
N MET A 101 13.46 0.31 -20.11
CA MET A 101 14.36 1.33 -19.56
C MET A 101 15.56 0.71 -18.83
N ALA A 102 15.35 -0.33 -18.02
CA ALA A 102 16.42 -1.03 -17.31
C ALA A 102 17.45 -1.65 -18.28
N LYS A 103 16.99 -2.29 -19.36
CA LYS A 103 17.83 -2.85 -20.43
C LYS A 103 18.68 -1.80 -21.15
N HIS A 104 18.23 -0.55 -21.19
CA HIS A 104 19.00 0.58 -21.76
C HIS A 104 19.91 1.25 -20.71
N GLY A 105 20.21 0.59 -19.59
CA GLY A 105 21.07 1.13 -18.53
C GLY A 105 20.39 2.18 -17.63
N ARG A 106 19.08 2.40 -17.79
CA ARG A 106 18.31 3.43 -17.05
C ARG A 106 17.48 2.83 -15.92
N ALA A 107 17.98 1.77 -15.27
CA ALA A 107 17.27 1.07 -14.20
C ALA A 107 16.95 1.98 -13.00
N GLY A 108 17.91 2.80 -12.54
CA GLY A 108 17.69 3.74 -11.44
C GLY A 108 16.60 4.77 -11.75
N ALA A 109 16.58 5.30 -12.98
CA ALA A 109 15.54 6.23 -13.42
C ALA A 109 14.16 5.54 -13.46
N ALA A 110 14.08 4.30 -13.95
CA ALA A 110 12.85 3.51 -13.98
C ALA A 110 12.28 3.27 -12.56
N LEU A 111 13.15 2.87 -11.62
CA LEU A 111 12.77 2.67 -10.21
C LEU A 111 12.30 3.97 -9.56
N ALA A 112 13.02 5.09 -9.79
CA ALA A 112 12.64 6.39 -9.26
C ALA A 112 11.28 6.86 -9.81
N THR A 113 11.04 6.70 -11.12
CA THR A 113 9.74 7.04 -11.72
C THR A 113 8.61 6.21 -11.14
N ALA A 114 8.82 4.91 -10.92
CA ALA A 114 7.83 4.04 -10.29
C ALA A 114 7.56 4.46 -8.84
N ALA A 115 8.60 4.75 -8.05
CA ALA A 115 8.48 5.22 -6.68
C ALA A 115 7.68 6.53 -6.58
N ILE A 116 8.08 7.54 -7.34
CA ILE A 116 7.47 8.88 -7.31
C ILE A 116 6.03 8.82 -7.84
N GLY A 117 5.80 8.10 -8.95
CA GLY A 117 4.46 7.92 -9.50
C GLY A 117 3.52 7.25 -8.49
N SER A 118 3.99 6.20 -7.81
CA SER A 118 3.21 5.48 -6.80
C SER A 118 2.94 6.35 -5.57
N PHE A 119 3.91 7.15 -5.14
CA PHE A 119 3.72 8.08 -4.02
C PHE A 119 2.69 9.15 -4.33
N VAL A 120 2.77 9.80 -5.50
CA VAL A 120 1.83 10.85 -5.91
C VAL A 120 0.42 10.27 -6.09
N ALA A 121 0.29 9.19 -6.85
CA ALA A 121 -1.00 8.55 -7.09
C ALA A 121 -1.61 8.00 -5.80
N GLY A 122 -0.82 7.34 -4.96
CA GLY A 122 -1.26 6.80 -3.67
C GLY A 122 -1.69 7.89 -2.69
N THR A 123 -0.98 9.02 -2.65
CA THR A 123 -1.36 10.17 -1.81
C THR A 123 -2.68 10.76 -2.28
N ILE A 124 -2.82 11.01 -3.59
CA ILE A 124 -4.06 11.55 -4.16
C ILE A 124 -5.23 10.58 -3.91
N ALA A 125 -5.04 9.28 -4.17
CA ALA A 125 -6.05 8.25 -3.93
C ALA A 125 -6.45 8.20 -2.45
N THR A 126 -5.50 8.25 -1.53
CA THR A 126 -5.78 8.24 -0.08
C THR A 126 -6.61 9.47 0.32
N VAL A 127 -6.23 10.67 -0.13
CA VAL A 127 -6.99 11.90 0.17
C VAL A 127 -8.40 11.84 -0.40
N LEU A 128 -8.55 11.40 -1.66
CA LEU A 128 -9.87 11.24 -2.28
C LEU A 128 -10.72 10.22 -1.51
N VAL A 129 -10.16 9.05 -1.19
CA VAL A 129 -10.88 8.03 -0.40
C VAL A 129 -11.28 8.59 0.95
N THR A 130 -10.40 9.30 1.66
CA THR A 130 -10.76 9.93 2.95
C THR A 130 -11.93 10.90 2.83
N LEU A 131 -12.01 11.70 1.77
CA LEU A 131 -13.08 12.69 1.59
C LEU A 131 -14.40 12.07 1.12
N PHE A 132 -14.32 11.07 0.24
CA PHE A 132 -15.50 10.44 -0.38
C PHE A 132 -15.99 9.18 0.36
N ALA A 133 -15.18 8.58 1.25
CA ALA A 133 -15.56 7.44 2.07
C ALA A 133 -16.91 7.61 2.81
N PRO A 134 -17.21 8.73 3.50
CA PRO A 134 -18.50 8.88 4.18
C PRO A 134 -19.67 8.88 3.20
N LEU A 135 -19.51 9.50 2.02
CA LEU A 135 -20.53 9.50 0.98
C LEU A 135 -20.79 8.08 0.46
N VAL A 136 -19.72 7.35 0.17
CA VAL A 136 -19.80 5.96 -0.29
C VAL A 136 -20.44 5.06 0.78
N ALA A 137 -20.10 5.26 2.05
CA ALA A 137 -20.68 4.51 3.16
C ALA A 137 -22.20 4.76 3.29
N GLU A 138 -22.67 6.00 3.12
CA GLU A 138 -24.10 6.33 3.15
C GLU A 138 -24.87 5.60 2.03
N TYR A 139 -24.31 5.58 0.81
CA TYR A 139 -24.92 4.83 -0.30
C TYR A 139 -24.82 3.31 -0.10
N ALA A 140 -23.73 2.80 0.47
CA ALA A 140 -23.55 1.38 0.74
C ALA A 140 -24.57 0.86 1.77
N ILE A 141 -24.88 1.64 2.82
CA ILE A 141 -25.90 1.27 3.81
C ILE A 141 -27.29 1.19 3.16
N ARG A 142 -27.59 2.02 2.16
CA ARG A 142 -28.85 1.96 1.39
C ARG A 142 -28.95 0.73 0.48
N LEU A 143 -27.84 0.05 0.23
CA LEU A 143 -27.77 -1.25 -0.47
C LEU A 143 -27.82 -2.44 0.52
N GLY A 144 -28.01 -2.17 1.82
CA GLY A 144 -28.25 -3.19 2.85
C GLY A 144 -29.52 -4.01 2.59
N PRO A 145 -29.70 -5.16 3.28
CA PRO A 145 -30.73 -6.15 2.95
C PRO A 145 -32.14 -5.53 2.84
N PRO A 146 -33.05 -6.10 2.04
CA PRO A 146 -34.45 -5.66 1.93
C PRO A 146 -35.30 -5.82 3.21
N GLU A 147 -34.66 -5.94 4.36
CA GLU A 147 -35.22 -6.20 5.69
C GLU A 147 -35.07 -4.95 6.56
#